data_AF-A0AAU0Q7F0-F1
#
_entry.id   AF-A0AAU0Q7F0-F1
#
_cell.length_a   1.000
_cell.length_b   1.000
_cell.length_c   1.000
_cell.angle_alpha   90.00
_cell.angle_beta   90.00
_cell.angle_gamma   90.00
#
_symmetry.space_group_name_H-M   'P 1'
#
loop_
_entity.id
_entity.type
_entity.pdbx_description
1 polymer ?
#
loop_
_entity_poly.entity_id
_entity_poly.type
_entity_poly.pdbx_seq_one_letter_code
_entity_poly.pdbx_strand_id
1 'polypeptide(L)'
;MHLMIPAEYISNVIYEGPRADSLYAADQRLRQLADSVRTTAESLNTTLDELHENWKGSSSEWMADAALRYLDWLSKHSRQILRTARVIESLVMAYEETLLRVVPPATIANNREEVRRLIASNVAGVNTPAIADLEAQYEQYRAENIQAMDRYLSWTRFALSKLPRWREPPQIHRSG
;
A
#
# COMPACT_ATOMS: atom_id res chain seq x y z
N MET A 1 -1.56 -5.78 24.17
CA MET A 1 -1.56 -7.26 24.14
C MET A 1 -0.56 -7.74 23.08
N HIS A 2 0.74 -7.41 23.24
CA HIS A 2 1.80 -7.70 22.25
C HIS A 2 2.93 -8.58 22.84
N LEU A 3 2.86 -8.92 24.14
CA LEU A 3 3.94 -9.51 24.94
C LEU A 3 4.28 -10.99 24.62
N MET A 4 3.72 -11.59 23.58
CA MET A 4 3.81 -13.04 23.33
C MET A 4 4.27 -13.44 21.93
N ILE A 5 4.50 -12.51 21.00
CA ILE A 5 4.89 -12.89 19.62
C ILE A 5 6.40 -13.15 19.57
N PRO A 6 6.87 -14.36 19.20
CA PRO A 6 8.29 -14.65 18.99
C PRO A 6 8.91 -13.77 17.90
N ALA A 7 10.19 -13.43 18.04
CA ALA A 7 10.90 -12.66 17.02
C ALA A 7 10.89 -13.38 15.65
N GLU A 8 11.00 -14.71 15.67
CA GLU A 8 10.95 -15.60 14.51
C GLU A 8 9.65 -15.48 13.74
N TYR A 9 8.52 -15.33 14.43
CA TYR A 9 7.22 -15.27 13.77
C TYR A 9 7.11 -14.03 12.89
N ILE A 10 7.41 -12.84 13.44
CA ILE A 10 7.36 -11.58 12.68
C ILE A 10 8.37 -11.62 11.53
N SER A 11 9.58 -12.10 11.81
CA SER A 11 10.63 -12.21 10.81
C SER A 11 10.21 -13.12 9.65
N ASN A 12 9.81 -14.36 9.93
CA ASN A 12 9.41 -15.30 8.89
C ASN A 12 8.24 -14.77 8.06
N VAL A 13 7.18 -14.25 8.71
CA VAL A 13 6.01 -13.74 7.99
C VAL A 13 6.34 -12.61 7.03
N ILE A 14 7.25 -11.68 7.38
CA ILE A 14 7.57 -10.54 6.49
C ILE A 14 8.50 -10.92 5.33
N TYR A 15 9.38 -11.92 5.54
CA TYR A 15 10.29 -12.42 4.52
C TYR A 15 9.67 -13.50 3.62
N GLU A 16 8.57 -14.11 4.05
CA GLU A 16 7.77 -15.04 3.26
C GLU A 16 6.86 -14.31 2.25
N GLY A 17 6.61 -14.95 1.11
CA GLY A 17 5.65 -14.48 0.10
C GLY A 17 6.26 -13.64 -1.04
N PRO A 18 5.40 -13.19 -1.98
CA PRO A 18 5.81 -12.54 -3.23
C PRO A 18 6.18 -11.05 -3.07
N ARG A 19 6.33 -10.57 -1.83
CA ARG A 19 6.62 -9.16 -1.51
C ARG A 19 5.59 -8.20 -2.11
N ALA A 20 6.03 -7.01 -2.51
CA ALA A 20 5.17 -5.93 -3.00
C ALA A 20 4.99 -5.89 -4.52
N ASP A 21 5.45 -6.92 -5.25
CA ASP A 21 5.46 -6.93 -6.72
C ASP A 21 4.07 -6.71 -7.34
N SER A 22 3.05 -7.38 -6.79
CA SER A 22 1.66 -7.23 -7.25
C SER A 22 1.09 -5.84 -6.99
N LEU A 23 1.50 -5.19 -5.89
CA LEU A 23 1.12 -3.82 -5.57
C LEU A 23 1.80 -2.82 -6.51
N TYR A 24 3.09 -3.02 -6.82
CA TYR A 24 3.79 -2.20 -7.80
C TYR A 24 3.14 -2.31 -9.18
N ALA A 25 2.80 -3.54 -9.62
CA ALA A 25 2.08 -3.75 -10.86
C ALA A 25 0.70 -3.06 -10.86
N ALA A 26 -0.04 -3.12 -9.76
CA ALA A 26 -1.33 -2.46 -9.63
C ALA A 26 -1.21 -0.92 -9.69
N ASP A 27 -0.21 -0.32 -9.03
CA ASP A 27 0.07 1.12 -9.12
C ASP A 27 0.30 1.54 -10.58
N GLN A 28 1.15 0.82 -11.32
CA GLN A 28 1.43 1.13 -12.72
C GLN A 28 0.18 1.02 -13.60
N ARG A 29 -0.66 0.00 -13.39
CA ARG A 29 -1.92 -0.17 -14.14
C ARG A 29 -2.91 0.94 -13.83
N LEU A 30 -3.01 1.39 -12.58
CA LEU A 30 -3.88 2.51 -12.21
C LEU A 30 -3.39 3.82 -12.83
N ARG A 31 -2.08 4.07 -12.90
CA ARG A 31 -1.53 5.25 -13.59
C ARG A 31 -1.89 5.26 -15.07
N GLN A 32 -1.69 4.12 -15.75
CA GLN A 32 -2.10 3.95 -17.16
C GLN A 32 -3.60 4.18 -17.35
N LEU A 33 -4.43 3.65 -16.46
CA LEU A 33 -5.88 3.86 -16.50
C LEU A 33 -6.24 5.34 -16.28
N ALA A 34 -5.60 6.02 -15.32
CA ALA A 34 -5.82 7.44 -15.06
C ALA A 34 -5.50 8.29 -16.30
N ASP A 35 -4.41 7.99 -16.99
CA ASP A 35 -4.04 8.66 -18.25
C ASP A 35 -5.03 8.37 -19.37
N SER A 36 -5.43 7.10 -19.54
CA SER A 36 -6.45 6.73 -20.53
C SER A 36 -7.76 7.50 -20.31
N VAL A 37 -8.26 7.56 -19.06
CA VAL A 37 -9.49 8.29 -18.71
C VAL A 37 -9.32 9.80 -18.93
N ARG A 38 -8.14 10.36 -18.63
CA ARG A 38 -7.85 11.78 -18.89
C ARG A 38 -7.86 12.08 -20.40
N THR A 39 -7.22 11.26 -21.21
CA THR A 39 -7.23 11.43 -22.68
C THR A 39 -8.64 11.26 -23.25
N THR A 40 -9.46 10.36 -22.70
CA THR A 40 -10.89 10.26 -23.07
C THR A 40 -11.66 11.55 -22.73
N ALA A 41 -11.40 12.16 -21.57
CA ALA A 41 -12.00 13.43 -21.20
C ALA A 41 -11.59 14.56 -22.17
N GLU A 42 -10.31 14.64 -22.54
CA GLU A 42 -9.81 15.60 -23.53
C GLU A 42 -10.48 15.42 -24.89
N SER A 43 -10.59 14.18 -25.38
CA SER A 43 -11.29 13.87 -26.64
C SER A 43 -12.78 14.25 -26.58
N LEU A 44 -13.46 13.99 -25.47
CA LEU A 44 -14.87 14.38 -25.31
C LEU A 44 -15.03 15.92 -25.34
N ASN A 45 -14.09 16.65 -24.75
CA ASN A 45 -14.11 18.11 -24.81
C ASN A 45 -13.98 18.61 -26.25
N THR A 46 -13.04 18.07 -27.03
CA THR A 46 -12.92 18.41 -28.46
C THR A 46 -14.21 18.13 -29.24
N THR A 47 -14.84 16.98 -29.02
CA THR A 47 -16.13 16.67 -29.67
C THR A 47 -17.25 17.61 -29.25
N LEU A 48 -17.26 18.10 -28.01
CA LEU A 48 -18.22 19.10 -27.55
C LEU A 48 -18.02 20.45 -28.24
N ASP A 49 -16.77 20.86 -28.45
CA ASP A 49 -16.44 22.07 -29.20
C ASP A 49 -16.94 21.97 -30.66
N GLU A 50 -16.66 20.84 -31.33
CA GLU A 50 -17.15 20.56 -32.69
C GLU A 50 -18.69 20.52 -32.78
N LEU A 51 -19.36 19.89 -31.81
CA LEU A 51 -20.83 19.87 -31.72
C LEU A 51 -21.36 21.29 -31.63
N HIS A 52 -20.74 22.12 -30.80
CA HIS A 52 -21.15 23.50 -30.60
C HIS A 52 -20.99 24.31 -31.89
N GLU A 53 -19.96 24.08 -32.70
CA GLU A 53 -19.78 24.78 -33.98
C GLU A 53 -20.77 24.33 -35.07
N ASN A 54 -21.08 23.03 -35.13
CA ASN A 54 -21.76 22.44 -36.28
C ASN A 54 -23.28 22.21 -36.10
N TRP A 55 -23.79 22.14 -34.86
CA TRP A 55 -25.21 21.88 -34.61
C TRP A 55 -25.79 22.82 -33.55
N LYS A 56 -26.66 23.75 -34.00
CA LYS A 56 -27.32 24.74 -33.17
C LYS A 56 -28.80 24.43 -32.97
N GLY A 57 -29.29 24.59 -31.75
CA GLY A 57 -30.69 24.47 -31.37
C GLY A 57 -30.86 23.77 -30.02
N SER A 58 -32.08 23.79 -29.48
CA SER A 58 -32.34 23.30 -28.12
C SER A 58 -31.90 21.85 -27.92
N SER A 59 -32.06 20.97 -28.92
CA SER A 59 -31.64 19.57 -28.80
C SER A 59 -30.12 19.41 -28.58
N SER A 60 -29.29 20.19 -29.28
CA SER A 60 -27.83 20.13 -29.12
C SER A 60 -27.37 20.77 -27.81
N GLU A 61 -28.06 21.82 -27.33
CA GLU A 61 -27.82 22.40 -26.00
C GLU A 61 -28.09 21.39 -24.89
N TRP A 62 -29.18 20.62 -24.97
CA TRP A 62 -29.50 19.56 -24.01
C TRP A 62 -28.45 18.43 -24.00
N MET A 63 -28.01 18.00 -25.18
CA MET A 63 -26.94 16.99 -25.31
C MET A 63 -25.62 17.50 -24.73
N ALA A 64 -25.24 18.74 -25.03
CA ALA A 64 -24.02 19.36 -24.55
C ALA A 64 -24.01 19.47 -23.02
N ASP A 65 -25.11 19.89 -22.40
CA ASP A 65 -25.25 19.97 -20.94
C ASP A 65 -25.06 18.59 -20.26
N ALA A 66 -25.66 17.53 -20.82
CA ALA A 66 -25.48 16.17 -20.31
C ALA A 66 -24.02 15.68 -20.45
N ALA A 67 -23.39 15.93 -21.59
CA ALA A 67 -22.01 15.56 -21.85
C ALA A 67 -21.02 16.34 -20.96
N LEU A 68 -21.27 17.62 -20.68
CA LEU A 68 -20.45 18.44 -19.78
C LEU A 68 -20.44 17.90 -18.35
N ARG A 69 -21.58 17.43 -17.83
CA ARG A 69 -21.63 16.75 -16.52
C ARG A 69 -20.80 15.47 -16.50
N TYR A 70 -20.87 14.68 -17.57
CA TYR A 70 -20.09 13.46 -17.69
C TYR A 70 -18.59 13.75 -17.84
N LEU A 71 -18.22 14.79 -18.58
CA LEU A 71 -16.85 15.27 -18.72
C LEU A 71 -16.25 15.70 -17.37
N ASP A 72 -16.99 16.47 -16.57
CA ASP A 72 -16.59 16.85 -15.22
C ASP A 72 -16.39 15.61 -14.33
N TRP A 73 -17.32 14.64 -14.41
CA TRP A 73 -17.19 13.37 -13.71
C TRP A 73 -15.94 12.59 -14.16
N LEU A 74 -15.70 12.41 -15.46
CA LEU A 74 -14.52 11.72 -16.01
C LEU A 74 -13.22 12.37 -15.53
N SER A 75 -13.16 13.70 -15.57
CA SER A 75 -12.02 14.50 -15.11
C SER A 75 -11.77 14.34 -13.61
N LYS A 76 -12.83 14.22 -12.79
CA LYS A 76 -12.71 13.90 -11.36
C LYS A 76 -12.29 12.45 -11.14
N HIS A 77 -12.82 11.52 -11.94
CA HIS A 77 -12.56 10.09 -11.84
C HIS A 77 -11.10 9.74 -12.16
N SER A 78 -10.52 10.32 -13.23
CA SER A 78 -9.09 10.14 -13.53
C SER A 78 -8.19 10.55 -12.37
N ARG A 79 -8.48 11.69 -11.72
CA ARG A 79 -7.77 12.15 -10.52
C ARG A 79 -7.97 11.21 -9.33
N GLN A 80 -9.14 10.59 -9.17
CA GLN A 80 -9.38 9.59 -8.13
C GLN A 80 -8.54 8.33 -8.36
N ILE A 81 -8.49 7.83 -9.60
CA ILE A 81 -7.65 6.68 -9.97
C ILE A 81 -6.18 6.97 -9.65
N LEU A 82 -5.66 8.14 -10.03
CA LEU A 82 -4.29 8.53 -9.73
C LEU A 82 -4.01 8.64 -8.22
N ARG A 83 -4.99 9.11 -7.43
CA ARG A 83 -4.88 9.12 -5.95
C ARG A 83 -4.80 7.72 -5.38
N THR A 84 -5.59 6.77 -5.90
CA THR A 84 -5.51 5.36 -5.50
C THR A 84 -4.13 4.77 -5.80
N ALA A 85 -3.55 5.07 -6.97
CA ALA A 85 -2.18 4.65 -7.31
C ALA A 85 -1.16 5.14 -6.26
N ARG A 86 -1.19 6.43 -5.91
CA ARG A 86 -0.32 7.01 -4.88
C ARG A 86 -0.49 6.39 -3.48
N VAL A 87 -1.71 5.96 -3.13
CA VAL A 87 -1.94 5.22 -1.89
C VAL A 87 -1.23 3.87 -1.96
N ILE A 88 -1.33 3.15 -3.08
CA ILE A 88 -0.63 1.87 -3.27
C ILE A 88 0.89 2.07 -3.19
N GLU A 89 1.44 3.08 -3.87
CA GLU A 89 2.86 3.45 -3.76
C GLU A 89 3.29 3.66 -2.29
N SER A 90 2.48 4.38 -1.51
CA SER A 90 2.76 4.59 -0.08
C SER A 90 2.74 3.28 0.73
N LEU A 91 1.88 2.33 0.36
CA LEU A 91 1.82 1.01 0.99
C LEU A 91 3.05 0.15 0.65
N VAL A 92 3.52 0.22 -0.60
CA VAL A 92 4.76 -0.45 -1.04
C VAL A 92 5.95 0.07 -0.22
N MET A 93 6.09 1.39 -0.11
CA MET A 93 7.16 1.99 0.70
C MET A 93 7.08 1.57 2.17
N ALA A 94 5.89 1.55 2.76
CA ALA A 94 5.71 1.11 4.14
C ALA A 94 6.14 -0.35 4.34
N TYR A 95 5.83 -1.23 3.37
CA TYR A 95 6.26 -2.63 3.41
C TYR A 95 7.79 -2.75 3.33
N GLU A 96 8.42 -2.06 2.37
CA GLU A 96 9.87 -2.10 2.17
C GLU A 96 10.64 -1.55 3.38
N GLU A 97 10.18 -0.43 3.96
CA GLU A 97 10.78 0.10 5.18
C GLU A 97 10.65 -0.86 6.36
N THR A 98 9.53 -1.57 6.47
CA THR A 98 9.32 -2.55 7.54
C THR A 98 10.21 -3.77 7.34
N LEU A 99 10.34 -4.26 6.10
CA LEU A 99 11.21 -5.36 5.73
C LEU A 99 12.69 -5.07 6.09
N LEU A 100 13.14 -3.81 5.92
CA LEU A 100 14.50 -3.39 6.28
C LEU A 100 14.72 -3.23 7.80
N ARG A 101 13.64 -3.03 8.57
CA ARG A 101 13.71 -2.83 10.02
C ARG A 101 13.57 -4.11 10.83
N VAL A 102 12.86 -5.10 10.30
CA VAL A 102 12.69 -6.40 10.96
C VAL A 102 14.03 -7.15 10.96
N VAL A 103 14.38 -7.72 12.12
CA VAL A 103 15.59 -8.52 12.29
C VAL A 103 15.53 -9.75 11.37
N PRO A 104 16.55 -10.02 10.53
CA PRO A 104 16.56 -11.15 9.62
C PRO A 104 16.48 -12.53 10.33
N PRO A 105 15.84 -13.55 9.71
CA PRO A 105 15.70 -14.87 10.34
C PRO A 105 17.04 -15.52 10.71
N ALA A 106 18.05 -15.35 9.86
CA ALA A 106 19.40 -15.90 10.10
C ALA A 106 20.06 -15.31 11.36
N THR A 107 19.85 -14.02 11.64
CA THR A 107 20.38 -13.35 12.83
C THR A 107 19.77 -13.95 14.10
N ILE A 108 18.45 -14.16 14.09
CA ILE A 108 17.71 -14.76 15.20
C ILE A 108 18.16 -16.22 15.40
N ALA A 109 18.28 -16.98 14.31
CA ALA A 109 18.71 -18.38 14.35
C ALA A 109 20.13 -18.54 14.92
N ASN A 110 21.07 -17.68 14.52
CA ASN A 110 22.44 -17.69 15.04
C ASN A 110 22.49 -17.45 16.55
N ASN A 111 21.70 -16.49 17.06
CA ASN A 111 21.58 -16.24 18.50
C ASN A 111 21.05 -17.49 19.23
N ARG A 112 19.99 -18.13 18.72
CA ARG A 112 19.41 -19.33 19.35
C ARG A 112 20.33 -20.55 19.30
N GLU A 113 21.11 -20.72 18.23
CA GLU A 113 22.13 -21.77 18.14
C GLU A 113 23.26 -21.53 19.16
N GLU A 114 23.72 -20.29 19.30
CA GLU A 114 24.77 -19.95 20.25
C GLU A 114 24.35 -20.20 21.70
N VAL A 115 23.12 -19.83 22.07
CA VAL A 115 22.55 -20.17 23.38
C VAL A 115 22.59 -21.68 23.63
N ARG A 116 22.16 -22.50 22.65
CA ARG A 116 22.19 -23.97 22.77
C ARG A 116 23.61 -24.50 22.95
N ARG A 117 24.59 -23.96 22.21
CA ARG A 117 26.01 -24.32 22.33
C ARG A 117 26.58 -23.99 23.71
N LEU A 118 26.29 -22.81 24.23
CA LEU A 118 26.77 -22.36 25.55
C LEU A 118 26.15 -23.17 26.69
N ILE A 119 24.85 -23.50 26.59
CA ILE A 119 24.17 -24.38 27.55
C ILE A 119 24.83 -25.76 27.57
N ALA A 120 25.08 -26.36 26.40
CA ALA A 120 25.69 -27.68 26.29
C ALA A 120 27.10 -27.76 26.91
N SER A 121 27.81 -26.63 26.99
CA SER A 121 29.14 -26.53 27.58
C SER A 121 29.17 -25.94 29.00
N ASN A 122 28.00 -25.64 29.61
CA ASN A 122 27.90 -24.92 30.88
C ASN A 122 28.07 -25.81 32.13
N VAL A 123 29.03 -26.76 32.13
CA VAL A 123 29.19 -27.76 33.20
C VAL A 123 29.45 -27.15 34.58
N ALA A 124 30.18 -26.03 34.63
CA ALA A 124 30.54 -25.33 35.86
C ALA A 124 29.80 -23.99 36.07
N GLY A 125 28.76 -23.69 35.27
CA GLY A 125 28.02 -22.43 35.36
C GLY A 125 28.76 -21.19 34.82
N VAL A 126 29.98 -21.36 34.27
CA VAL A 126 30.83 -20.27 33.76
C VAL A 126 30.19 -19.50 32.60
N ASN A 127 29.39 -20.17 31.76
CA ASN A 127 28.76 -19.56 30.59
C ASN A 127 27.47 -18.79 30.92
N THR A 128 27.01 -18.83 32.18
CA THR A 128 25.74 -18.23 32.59
C THR A 128 25.61 -16.74 32.23
N PRO A 129 26.65 -15.89 32.42
CA PRO A 129 26.57 -14.49 31.99
C PRO A 129 26.41 -14.34 30.47
N ALA A 130 27.16 -15.09 29.66
CA ALA A 130 27.07 -15.03 28.20
C ALA A 130 25.72 -15.51 27.66
N ILE A 131 25.12 -16.53 28.30
CA ILE A 131 23.74 -16.97 27.99
C ILE A 131 22.75 -15.84 28.31
N ALA A 132 22.89 -15.17 29.45
CA ALA A 132 22.01 -14.07 29.84
C ALA A 132 22.10 -12.89 28.85
N ASP A 133 23.31 -12.57 28.37
CA ASP A 133 23.51 -11.53 27.36
C ASP A 133 22.82 -11.87 26.03
N LEU A 134 22.88 -13.12 25.59
CA LEU A 134 22.20 -13.57 24.36
C LEU A 134 20.68 -13.61 24.50
N GLU A 135 20.15 -14.01 25.65
CA GLU A 135 18.71 -13.96 25.92
C GLU A 135 18.22 -12.50 25.97
N ALA A 136 19.00 -11.58 26.54
CA ALA A 136 18.70 -10.15 26.50
C ALA A 136 18.71 -9.60 25.07
N GLN A 137 19.68 -10.01 24.23
CA GLN A 137 19.72 -9.66 22.81
C GLN A 137 18.51 -10.21 22.04
N TYR A 138 18.08 -11.43 22.33
CA TYR A 138 16.89 -12.01 21.70
C TYR A 138 15.62 -11.23 22.04
N GLU A 139 15.46 -10.77 23.28
CA GLU A 139 14.35 -9.89 23.66
C GLU A 139 14.44 -8.51 23.00
N GLN A 140 15.64 -8.00 22.69
CA GLN A 140 15.80 -6.81 21.84
C GLN A 140 15.30 -7.06 20.41
N TYR A 141 15.64 -8.20 19.80
CA TYR A 141 15.13 -8.56 18.46
C TYR A 141 13.61 -8.62 18.44
N ARG A 142 13.00 -9.18 19.49
CA ARG A 142 11.54 -9.19 19.66
C ARG A 142 10.98 -7.77 19.71
N ALA A 143 11.55 -6.91 20.54
CA ALA A 143 11.10 -5.52 20.69
C ALA A 143 11.22 -4.71 19.39
N GLU A 144 12.32 -4.88 18.66
CA GLU A 144 12.55 -4.23 17.35
C GLU A 144 11.50 -4.68 16.32
N ASN A 145 11.25 -5.98 16.23
CA ASN A 145 10.26 -6.55 15.31
C ASN A 145 8.84 -6.05 15.63
N ILE A 146 8.46 -6.00 16.90
CA ILE A 146 7.15 -5.46 17.34
C ILE A 146 7.04 -3.98 16.96
N GLN A 147 8.07 -3.18 17.24
CA GLN A 147 8.07 -1.76 16.91
C GLN A 147 7.97 -1.53 15.40
N ALA A 148 8.66 -2.33 14.58
CA ALA A 148 8.56 -2.27 13.13
C ALA A 148 7.12 -2.53 12.66
N MET A 149 6.46 -3.56 13.19
CA MET A 149 5.08 -3.91 12.84
C MET A 149 4.05 -2.88 13.33
N ASP A 150 4.24 -2.29 14.51
CA ASP A 150 3.36 -1.22 15.00
C ASP A 150 3.43 0.03 14.09
N ARG A 151 4.65 0.38 13.63
CA ARG A 151 4.83 1.45 12.64
C ARG A 151 4.17 1.10 11.32
N TYR A 152 4.39 -0.12 10.82
CA TYR A 152 3.76 -0.60 9.59
C TYR A 152 2.24 -0.48 9.66
N LEU A 153 1.63 -0.99 10.73
CA LEU A 153 0.18 -0.92 10.96
C LEU A 153 -0.34 0.52 10.97
N SER A 154 0.36 1.43 11.67
CA SER A 154 -0.02 2.83 11.75
C SER A 154 0.04 3.52 10.37
N TRP A 155 1.15 3.36 9.66
CA TRP A 155 1.35 3.96 8.33
C TRP A 155 0.38 3.39 7.29
N THR A 156 0.19 2.07 7.27
CA THR A 156 -0.77 1.41 6.37
C THR A 156 -2.19 1.93 6.61
N ARG A 157 -2.62 2.05 7.88
CA ARG A 157 -3.95 2.63 8.21
C ARG A 157 -4.06 4.07 7.74
N PHE A 158 -3.03 4.88 7.96
CA PHE A 158 -2.99 6.26 7.50
C PHE A 158 -3.09 6.35 5.97
N ALA A 159 -2.30 5.57 5.23
CA ALA A 159 -2.32 5.54 3.77
C ALA A 159 -3.70 5.11 3.23
N LEU A 160 -4.28 4.03 3.77
CA LEU A 160 -5.60 3.55 3.38
C LEU A 160 -6.71 4.57 3.67
N SER A 161 -6.57 5.40 4.71
CA SER A 161 -7.53 6.48 4.99
C SER A 161 -7.61 7.54 3.88
N LYS A 162 -6.62 7.59 2.99
CA LYS A 162 -6.56 8.53 1.85
C LYS A 162 -7.21 8.00 0.59
N LEU A 163 -7.72 6.76 0.59
CA LEU A 163 -8.43 6.21 -0.56
C LEU A 163 -9.66 7.07 -0.89
N PRO A 164 -9.85 7.45 -2.16
CA PRO A 164 -11.01 8.23 -2.56
C PRO A 164 -12.29 7.38 -2.49
N ARG A 165 -13.42 8.03 -2.21
CA ARG A 165 -14.74 7.42 -2.40
C ARG A 165 -15.13 7.51 -3.87
N TRP A 166 -15.39 6.36 -4.50
CA TRP A 166 -15.89 6.29 -5.86
C TRP A 166 -17.30 6.86 -5.97
N ARG A 167 -17.59 7.48 -7.10
CA ARG A 167 -18.91 8.02 -7.43
C ARG A 167 -19.35 7.44 -8.76
N GLU A 168 -20.60 7.05 -8.85
CA GLU A 168 -21.19 6.63 -10.11
C GLU A 168 -21.20 7.80 -11.11
N PRO A 169 -21.07 7.50 -12.42
CA PRO A 169 -21.21 8.52 -13.45
C PRO A 169 -22.62 9.11 -13.44
N PRO A 170 -22.78 10.40 -13.74
CA PRO A 170 -24.10 10.99 -13.94
C PRO A 170 -24.78 10.33 -15.14
N GLN A 171 -26.11 10.16 -15.08
CA GLN A 171 -26.89 9.71 -16.22
C GLN A 171 -26.89 10.78 -17.32
N ILE A 172 -26.71 10.33 -18.57
CA ILE A 172 -26.72 11.17 -19.77
C ILE A 172 -28.15 11.29 -20.34
N HIS A 173 -29.10 10.49 -19.85
CA HIS A 173 -30.53 10.55 -20.17
C HIS A 173 -31.35 10.86 -18.92
N ARG A 174 -32.60 11.34 -19.10
CA ARG A 174 -33.55 11.43 -17.98
C ARG A 174 -34.05 10.04 -17.61
N SER A 175 -34.00 9.70 -16.33
CA SER A 175 -34.93 8.73 -15.74
C SER A 175 -36.33 9.37 -15.81
N GLY A 176 -37.25 8.68 -16.50
CA GLY A 176 -38.65 9.13 -16.64
C GLY A 176 -39.42 9.08 -15.33
#